data_AF-G8TB32-F1
#
_entry.id   AF-G8TB32-F1
#
_cell.length_a   1.000
_cell.length_b   1.000
_cell.length_c   1.000
_cell.angle_alpha   90.00
_cell.angle_beta   90.00
_cell.angle_gamma   90.00
#
_symmetry.space_group_name_H-M   'P 1'
#
loop_
_entity.id
_entity.type
_entity.pdbx_description
1 polymer ?
#
loop_
_entity_poly.entity_id
_entity_poly.type
_entity_poly.pdbx_seq_one_letter_code
_entity_poly.pdbx_strand_id
1 'polypeptide(L)'
;MINRLKLLLLPALCFISFLASAQNIPARPNPPKLVNDFAGVLSAEEQQRLEQQLVAYDDSTSNQVAVLLVKTLNDYPIEEYALKVLRGWGIGNAKTNNGVLILAAIDDRKIRIEVGYGLEGAIPDITANHIIDNDIKPNFRSGDYYDGLSQAANSIIKAAAGEYKAPADYRKKKGGGGFPIGLIVFIIIVVVIFGGRNRGGGGGMMSRRGSGWLGPFILGNMLGRSSGGFGGGGFGGGGGWSGGGGGGFGGFGGGSGGGGGASGSW
;
A
#
# COMPACT_ATOMS: atom_id res chain seq x y z
N MET A 1 -15.79 49.96 -21.81
CA MET A 1 -14.41 50.20 -21.35
C MET A 1 -14.01 49.09 -20.39
N ILE A 2 -13.32 48.05 -20.88
CA ILE A 2 -12.82 46.97 -20.01
C ILE A 2 -11.61 47.56 -19.28
N ASN A 3 -11.70 47.68 -17.95
CA ASN A 3 -10.65 48.26 -17.11
C ASN A 3 -9.30 47.63 -17.45
N ARG A 4 -8.31 48.44 -17.85
CA ARG A 4 -6.93 47.98 -18.16
C ARG A 4 -6.29 47.21 -17.00
N LEU A 5 -6.81 47.38 -15.78
CA LEU A 5 -6.48 46.61 -14.59
C LEU A 5 -6.84 45.12 -14.70
N LYS A 6 -7.96 44.77 -15.36
CA LYS A 6 -8.37 43.37 -15.59
C LYS A 6 -7.51 42.66 -16.65
N LEU A 7 -6.87 43.42 -17.55
CA LEU A 7 -6.02 42.89 -18.62
C LEU A 7 -4.61 42.49 -18.11
N LEU A 8 -4.16 43.08 -16.99
CA LEU A 8 -2.90 42.73 -16.32
C LEU A 8 -3.03 41.61 -15.28
N LEU A 9 -4.24 41.36 -14.76
CA LEU A 9 -4.51 40.30 -13.78
C LEU A 9 -4.50 38.89 -14.40
N LEU A 10 -4.86 38.74 -15.68
CA LEU A 10 -4.86 37.44 -16.37
C LEU A 10 -3.47 36.79 -16.53
N PRO A 11 -2.41 37.50 -16.99
CA PRO A 11 -1.08 36.89 -17.11
C PRO A 11 -0.43 36.61 -15.75
N ALA A 12 -0.75 37.40 -14.71
CA ALA A 12 -0.27 37.16 -13.35
C ALA A 12 -0.87 35.89 -12.72
N LEU A 13 -2.14 35.58 -13.02
CA LEU A 13 -2.78 34.34 -12.56
C LEU A 13 -2.21 33.11 -13.28
N CYS A 14 -1.83 33.23 -14.56
CA CYS A 14 -1.16 32.14 -15.31
C CYS A 14 0.28 31.89 -14.87
N PHE A 15 0.99 32.89 -14.33
CA PHE A 15 2.37 32.71 -13.85
C PHE A 15 2.44 31.98 -12.49
N ILE A 16 1.41 32.12 -11.65
CA ILE A 16 1.32 31.44 -10.34
C ILE A 16 1.03 29.93 -10.52
N SER A 17 0.38 29.53 -11.63
CA SER A 17 0.13 28.11 -11.93
C SER A 17 1.39 27.32 -12.33
N PHE A 18 2.53 27.97 -12.56
CA PHE A 18 3.78 27.30 -12.96
C PHE A 18 4.68 26.91 -11.78
N LEU A 19 4.32 27.26 -10.54
CA LEU A 19 5.02 26.84 -9.32
C LEU A 19 4.42 25.57 -8.70
N ALA A 20 3.71 24.76 -9.48
CA ALA A 20 3.47 23.38 -9.10
C ALA A 20 4.80 22.62 -9.19
N SER A 21 5.60 22.66 -8.13
CA SER A 21 6.74 21.77 -7.97
C SER A 21 6.24 20.34 -8.07
N ALA A 22 6.45 19.72 -9.22
CA ALA A 22 6.25 18.29 -9.38
C ALA A 22 7.16 17.60 -8.36
N GLN A 23 6.55 16.89 -7.42
CA GLN A 23 7.27 16.17 -6.39
C GLN A 23 8.07 15.05 -7.04
N ASN A 24 9.37 15.00 -6.76
CA ASN A 24 10.24 13.92 -7.26
C ASN A 24 10.06 12.67 -6.39
N ILE A 25 8.94 11.98 -6.61
CA ILE A 25 8.76 10.61 -6.15
C ILE A 25 9.42 9.69 -7.18
N PRO A 26 10.32 8.79 -6.79
CA PRO A 26 10.96 7.89 -7.73
C PRO A 26 9.90 7.05 -8.45
N ALA A 27 10.08 6.91 -9.76
CA ALA A 27 9.28 5.99 -10.54
C ALA A 27 9.48 4.56 -10.01
N ARG A 28 8.42 3.75 -10.10
CA ARG A 28 8.51 2.33 -9.78
C ARG A 28 9.63 1.70 -10.63
N PRO A 29 10.56 0.94 -10.02
CA PRO A 29 11.63 0.28 -10.74
C PRO A 29 11.08 -0.70 -11.78
N ASN A 30 11.78 -0.82 -12.92
CA ASN A 30 11.52 -1.81 -13.96
C ASN A 30 12.84 -2.50 -14.34
N PRO A 31 13.03 -3.79 -14.03
CA PRO A 31 12.08 -4.70 -13.38
C PRO A 31 11.77 -4.28 -11.93
N PRO A 32 10.59 -4.66 -11.38
CA PRO A 32 10.24 -4.33 -10.02
C PRO A 32 11.18 -5.02 -9.02
N LYS A 33 11.50 -4.32 -7.93
CA LYS A 33 12.31 -4.82 -6.82
C LYS A 33 11.71 -4.38 -5.49
N LEU A 34 11.87 -5.20 -4.45
CA LEU A 34 11.41 -4.86 -3.10
C LEU A 34 12.36 -3.89 -2.41
N VAL A 35 13.67 -3.97 -2.64
CA VAL A 35 14.71 -3.12 -2.06
C VAL A 35 15.22 -2.13 -3.11
N ASN A 36 15.05 -0.84 -2.81
CA ASN A 36 15.41 0.26 -3.69
C ASN A 36 16.22 1.30 -2.92
N ASP A 37 17.54 1.28 -3.12
CA ASP A 37 18.46 2.21 -2.48
C ASP A 37 18.94 3.28 -3.48
N PHE A 38 18.26 4.42 -3.47
CA PHE A 38 18.66 5.63 -4.20
C PHE A 38 19.60 6.53 -3.40
N ALA A 39 19.84 6.20 -2.12
CA ALA A 39 20.78 6.92 -1.27
C ALA A 39 22.22 6.42 -1.46
N GLY A 40 22.39 5.14 -1.83
CA GLY A 40 23.68 4.48 -2.01
C GLY A 40 24.34 4.13 -0.69
N VAL A 41 23.55 3.74 0.31
CA VAL A 41 24.03 3.42 1.67
C VAL A 41 24.19 1.93 1.93
N LEU A 42 23.66 1.07 1.04
CA LEU A 42 23.82 -0.37 1.10
C LEU A 42 24.81 -0.84 0.02
N SER A 43 25.67 -1.80 0.38
CA SER A 43 26.46 -2.56 -0.58
C SER A 43 25.57 -3.42 -1.48
N ALA A 44 26.11 -3.88 -2.62
CA ALA A 44 25.38 -4.74 -3.54
C ALA A 44 24.98 -6.07 -2.88
N GLU A 45 25.86 -6.63 -2.04
CA GLU A 45 25.64 -7.87 -1.30
C GLU A 45 24.52 -7.71 -0.26
N GLU A 46 24.50 -6.59 0.46
CA GLU A 46 23.45 -6.26 1.42
C GLU A 46 22.09 -6.07 0.75
N GLN A 47 22.04 -5.30 -0.35
CA GLN A 47 20.82 -5.14 -1.14
C GLN A 47 20.29 -6.49 -1.63
N GLN A 48 21.17 -7.35 -2.15
CA GLN A 48 20.78 -8.66 -2.66
C GLN A 48 20.28 -9.59 -1.55
N ARG A 49 20.95 -9.63 -0.39
CA ARG A 49 20.52 -10.46 0.74
C ARG A 49 19.16 -10.03 1.26
N LEU A 50 18.94 -8.73 1.42
CA LEU A 50 17.66 -8.20 1.87
C LEU A 50 16.57 -8.46 0.81
N GLU A 51 16.86 -8.24 -0.48
CA GLU A 51 15.92 -8.55 -1.57
C GLU A 51 15.50 -10.03 -1.53
N GLN A 52 16.45 -10.96 -1.43
CA GLN A 52 16.17 -12.40 -1.38
C GLN A 52 15.29 -12.77 -0.19
N GLN A 53 15.55 -12.19 0.99
CA GLN A 53 14.72 -12.40 2.18
C GLN A 53 13.28 -11.92 1.94
N LEU A 54 13.10 -10.72 1.39
CA LEU A 54 11.78 -10.12 1.18
C LEU A 54 11.01 -10.82 0.05
N VAL A 55 11.68 -11.27 -1.00
CA VAL A 55 11.08 -12.07 -2.08
C VAL A 55 10.63 -13.43 -1.55
N ALA A 56 11.46 -14.13 -0.78
CA ALA A 56 11.06 -15.41 -0.18
C ALA A 56 9.84 -15.26 0.76
N TYR A 57 9.72 -14.12 1.43
CA TYR A 57 8.55 -13.80 2.26
C TYR A 57 7.29 -13.54 1.42
N ASP A 58 7.40 -12.78 0.34
CA ASP A 58 6.29 -12.57 -0.62
C ASP A 58 5.84 -13.90 -1.25
N ASP A 59 6.79 -14.71 -1.71
CA ASP A 59 6.49 -16.01 -2.34
C ASP A 59 5.76 -16.98 -1.40
N SER A 60 6.09 -16.94 -0.10
CA SER A 60 5.51 -17.87 0.89
C SER A 60 4.20 -17.40 1.53
N THR A 61 3.93 -16.09 1.54
CA THR A 61 2.78 -15.52 2.29
C THR A 61 1.90 -14.59 1.47
N SER A 62 2.35 -14.19 0.28
CA SER A 62 1.81 -13.08 -0.53
C SER A 62 1.84 -11.71 0.16
N ASN A 63 2.45 -11.57 1.34
CA ASN A 63 2.64 -10.28 2.00
C ASN A 63 3.91 -9.62 1.46
N GLN A 64 3.82 -8.33 1.13
CA GLN A 64 4.93 -7.61 0.52
C GLN A 64 5.53 -6.63 1.51
N VAL A 65 6.85 -6.69 1.70
CA VAL A 65 7.60 -5.67 2.42
C VAL A 65 8.57 -5.05 1.42
N ALA A 66 8.47 -3.76 1.22
CA ALA A 66 9.35 -2.99 0.36
C ALA A 66 10.20 -2.03 1.19
N VAL A 67 11.42 -1.78 0.72
CA VAL A 67 12.38 -0.84 1.30
C VAL A 67 12.72 0.21 0.26
N LEU A 68 12.58 1.47 0.64
CA LEU A 68 12.95 2.63 -0.17
C LEU A 68 13.88 3.54 0.63
N LEU A 69 15.14 3.65 0.19
CA LEU A 69 16.11 4.58 0.75
C LEU A 69 16.30 5.72 -0.26
N VAL A 70 16.05 6.95 0.18
CA VAL A 70 16.25 8.17 -0.60
C VAL A 70 17.22 9.08 0.13
N LYS A 71 17.91 9.96 -0.61
CA LYS A 71 18.83 10.94 0.01
C LYS A 71 18.07 11.91 0.91
N THR A 72 17.10 12.61 0.34
CA THR A 72 16.31 13.64 1.04
C THR A 72 14.87 13.67 0.52
N LEU A 73 13.95 14.17 1.34
CA LEU A 73 12.57 14.46 0.97
C LEU A 73 12.40 15.86 0.39
N ASN A 74 13.43 16.71 0.41
CA ASN A 74 13.37 18.13 0.04
C ASN A 74 12.20 18.86 0.75
N ASP A 75 12.17 18.74 2.08
CA ASP A 75 11.12 19.29 2.97
C ASP A 75 9.71 18.71 2.78
N TYR A 76 9.54 17.69 1.94
CA TYR A 76 8.25 17.02 1.79
C TYR A 76 7.89 16.17 3.03
N PRO A 77 6.64 16.21 3.52
CA PRO A 77 6.22 15.37 4.65
C PRO A 77 6.40 13.88 4.35
N ILE A 78 7.07 13.16 5.26
CA ILE A 78 7.43 11.76 5.02
C ILE A 78 6.20 10.84 4.97
N GLU A 79 5.16 11.16 5.74
CA GLU A 79 3.88 10.45 5.76
C GLU A 79 3.22 10.50 4.39
N GLU A 80 3.12 11.71 3.80
CA GLU A 80 2.55 11.88 2.47
C GLU A 80 3.43 11.25 1.40
N TYR A 81 4.76 11.34 1.55
CA TYR A 81 5.71 10.74 0.62
C TYR A 81 5.51 9.23 0.55
N ALA A 82 5.56 8.58 1.71
CA ALA A 82 5.47 7.13 1.81
C ALA A 82 4.10 6.62 1.33
N LEU A 83 3.01 7.30 1.70
CA LEU A 83 1.67 6.94 1.23
C LEU A 83 1.56 7.04 -0.30
N LYS A 84 2.15 8.08 -0.90
CA LYS A 84 2.18 8.22 -2.37
C LYS A 84 3.03 7.16 -3.04
N VAL A 85 4.17 6.78 -2.45
CA VAL A 85 4.98 5.65 -2.95
C VAL A 85 4.18 4.36 -2.86
N LEU A 86 3.60 4.04 -1.70
CA LEU A 86 2.83 2.82 -1.49
C LEU A 86 1.70 2.68 -2.51
N ARG A 87 0.93 3.75 -2.73
CA ARG A 87 -0.15 3.79 -3.73
C ARG A 87 0.38 3.76 -5.16
N GLY A 88 1.36 4.61 -5.46
CA GLY A 88 1.87 4.81 -6.82
C GLY A 88 2.64 3.61 -7.37
N TRP A 89 3.38 2.91 -6.51
CA TRP A 89 4.06 1.67 -6.89
C TRP A 89 3.13 0.46 -6.84
N GLY A 90 2.06 0.56 -6.04
CA GLY A 90 1.09 -0.50 -5.84
C GLY A 90 1.57 -1.55 -4.84
N ILE A 91 2.30 -1.16 -3.79
CA ILE A 91 2.95 -2.09 -2.86
C ILE A 91 1.90 -2.94 -2.14
N GLY A 92 2.05 -4.27 -2.21
CA GLY A 92 1.08 -5.25 -1.73
C GLY A 92 0.43 -6.04 -2.87
N ASN A 93 -0.38 -7.04 -2.51
CA ASN A 93 -1.20 -7.77 -3.45
C ASN A 93 -2.50 -7.00 -3.78
N ALA A 94 -2.97 -7.09 -5.03
CA ALA A 94 -4.17 -6.41 -5.52
C ALA A 94 -5.46 -6.75 -4.74
N LYS A 95 -5.57 -7.98 -4.23
CA LYS A 95 -6.77 -8.46 -3.54
C LYS A 95 -6.74 -8.18 -2.05
N THR A 96 -5.56 -8.33 -1.42
CA THR A 96 -5.43 -8.29 0.03
C THR A 96 -4.82 -7.00 0.56
N ASN A 97 -4.18 -6.17 -0.27
CA ASN A 97 -3.54 -4.90 0.12
C ASN A 97 -2.58 -5.04 1.32
N ASN A 98 -1.89 -6.18 1.39
CA ASN A 98 -0.98 -6.60 2.44
C ASN A 98 0.46 -6.15 2.16
N GLY A 99 0.62 -4.88 1.82
CA GLY A 99 1.91 -4.24 1.58
C GLY A 99 2.40 -3.46 2.79
N VAL A 100 3.71 -3.45 3.04
CA VAL A 100 4.39 -2.57 3.98
C VAL A 100 5.53 -1.89 3.25
N LEU A 101 5.69 -0.58 3.44
CA LEU A 101 6.82 0.19 2.95
C LEU A 101 7.65 0.70 4.13
N ILE A 102 8.92 0.33 4.17
CA ILE A 102 9.93 0.98 5.01
C ILE A 102 10.61 2.04 4.15
N LEU A 103 10.42 3.31 4.49
CA LEU A 103 11.01 4.45 3.78
C LEU A 103 11.96 5.21 4.69
N ALA A 104 13.21 5.39 4.25
CA ALA A 104 14.19 6.22 4.93
C ALA A 104 14.70 7.34 4.03
N ALA A 105 14.71 8.56 4.55
CA ALA A 105 15.40 9.70 3.98
C ALA A 105 16.68 9.94 4.79
N ILE A 106 17.82 9.57 4.20
CA ILE A 106 19.10 9.41 4.91
C ILE A 106 19.63 10.75 5.42
N ASP A 107 19.68 11.76 4.55
CA ASP A 107 20.22 13.09 4.89
C ASP A 107 19.28 13.82 5.87
N ASP A 108 17.97 13.58 5.75
CA ASP A 108 16.95 14.17 6.62
C ASP A 108 16.85 13.46 7.98
N ARG A 109 17.47 12.28 8.12
CA ARG A 109 17.35 11.36 9.26
C ARG A 109 15.90 11.08 9.65
N LYS A 110 15.04 10.84 8.65
CA LYS A 110 13.61 10.53 8.83
C LYS A 110 13.28 9.14 8.31
N ILE A 111 12.56 8.36 9.10
CA ILE A 111 12.09 7.01 8.79
C ILE A 111 10.58 6.96 8.90
N ARG A 112 9.95 6.19 8.02
CA ARG A 112 8.52 5.88 8.03
C ARG A 112 8.32 4.41 7.71
N ILE A 113 7.49 3.74 8.51
CA ILE A 113 6.87 2.48 8.12
C ILE A 113 5.42 2.82 7.76
N GLU A 114 5.06 2.62 6.50
CA GLU A 114 3.70 2.79 5.98
C GLU A 114 3.07 1.41 5.78
N VAL A 115 1.89 1.18 6.36
CA VAL A 115 1.23 -0.13 6.36
C VAL A 115 -0.04 -0.06 5.52
N GLY A 116 -0.18 -0.98 4.56
CA GLY A 116 -1.38 -1.16 3.77
C GLY A 116 -2.51 -1.83 4.56
N TYR A 117 -3.76 -1.61 4.15
CA TYR A 117 -4.95 -2.04 4.89
C TYR A 117 -4.97 -3.53 5.26
N GLY A 118 -4.39 -4.39 4.43
CA GLY A 118 -4.34 -5.84 4.66
C GLY A 118 -3.53 -6.26 5.88
N LEU A 119 -2.63 -5.40 6.37
CA LEU A 119 -1.73 -5.70 7.48
C LEU A 119 -1.89 -4.76 8.69
N GLU A 120 -2.76 -3.75 8.65
CA GLU A 120 -2.97 -2.82 9.78
C GLU A 120 -3.40 -3.53 11.08
N GLY A 121 -4.14 -4.63 10.98
CA GLY A 121 -4.54 -5.42 12.15
C GLY A 121 -3.39 -6.18 12.80
N ALA A 122 -2.42 -6.65 12.00
CA ALA A 122 -1.26 -7.39 12.46
C ALA A 122 -0.08 -6.47 12.82
N ILE A 123 0.01 -5.33 12.14
CA ILE A 123 1.06 -4.32 12.28
C ILE A 123 0.40 -2.95 12.52
N PRO A 124 -0.22 -2.74 13.69
CA PRO A 124 -0.76 -1.43 14.05
C PRO A 124 0.38 -0.41 14.26
N ASP A 125 0.03 0.88 14.29
CA ASP A 125 0.96 2.00 14.46
C ASP A 125 1.93 1.82 15.64
N ILE A 126 1.43 1.27 16.76
CA ILE A 126 2.25 1.01 17.94
C ILE A 126 3.33 -0.06 17.68
N THR A 127 3.03 -1.06 16.86
CA THR A 127 4.02 -2.07 16.42
C THR A 127 5.04 -1.43 15.49
N ALA A 128 4.59 -0.67 14.49
CA ALA A 128 5.47 0.02 13.56
C ALA A 128 6.41 1.00 14.29
N ASN A 129 5.88 1.78 15.25
CA ASN A 129 6.66 2.72 16.05
C ASN A 129 7.71 2.00 16.89
N HIS A 130 7.35 0.84 17.44
CA HIS A 130 8.26 0.04 18.22
C HIS A 130 9.42 -0.52 17.37
N ILE A 131 9.12 -1.04 16.19
CA ILE A 131 10.12 -1.54 15.23
C ILE A 131 11.07 -0.39 14.84
N ILE A 132 10.53 0.79 14.56
CA ILE A 132 11.35 1.99 14.32
C ILE A 132 12.29 2.28 15.50
N ASP A 133 11.76 2.31 16.72
CA ASP A 133 12.53 2.75 17.89
C ASP A 133 13.61 1.76 18.33
N ASN A 134 13.38 0.45 18.16
CA ASN A 134 14.25 -0.59 18.70
C ASN A 134 15.10 -1.29 17.65
N ASP A 135 14.59 -1.45 16.43
CA ASP A 135 15.30 -2.16 15.37
C ASP A 135 16.00 -1.16 14.45
N ILE A 136 15.34 -0.06 14.08
CA ILE A 136 15.89 0.86 13.07
C ILE A 136 16.79 1.93 13.69
N LYS A 137 16.25 2.77 14.59
CA LYS A 137 16.95 3.97 15.09
C LYS A 137 18.31 3.67 15.72
N PRO A 138 18.51 2.62 16.54
CA PRO A 138 19.81 2.37 17.16
C PRO A 138 20.90 2.10 16.12
N ASN A 139 20.61 1.26 15.12
CA ASN A 139 21.54 0.93 14.05
C ASN A 139 21.75 2.11 13.09
N PHE A 140 20.69 2.86 12.77
CA PHE A 140 20.80 4.02 11.87
C PHE A 140 21.63 5.17 12.45
N ARG A 141 21.70 5.28 13.78
CA ARG A 141 22.58 6.25 14.47
C ARG A 141 24.07 5.91 14.33
N SER A 142 24.43 4.63 14.26
CA SER A 142 25.79 4.18 14.02
C SER A 142 26.16 4.08 12.53
N GLY A 143 25.19 4.27 11.63
CA GLY A 143 25.38 4.12 10.19
C GLY A 143 25.19 2.68 9.69
N ASP A 144 24.76 1.76 10.57
CA ASP A 144 24.55 0.34 10.26
C ASP A 144 23.17 0.12 9.61
N TYR A 145 22.95 0.73 8.45
CA TYR A 145 21.63 0.76 7.80
C TYR A 145 21.11 -0.64 7.45
N TYR A 146 21.96 -1.53 6.95
CA TYR A 146 21.56 -2.90 6.61
C TYR A 146 21.03 -3.66 7.82
N ASP A 147 21.74 -3.61 8.95
CA ASP A 147 21.35 -4.33 10.16
C ASP A 147 20.02 -3.80 10.71
N GLY A 148 19.82 -2.48 10.70
CA GLY A 148 18.53 -1.89 11.08
C GLY A 148 17.37 -2.33 10.19
N LEU A 149 17.58 -2.39 8.86
CA LEU A 149 16.57 -2.83 7.90
C LEU A 149 16.28 -4.33 7.99
N SER A 150 17.32 -5.16 8.15
CA SER A 150 17.16 -6.61 8.28
C SER A 150 16.43 -7.00 9.57
N GLN A 151 16.75 -6.34 10.69
CA GLN A 151 16.03 -6.53 11.96
C GLN A 151 14.57 -6.08 11.83
N ALA A 152 14.32 -4.91 11.24
CA ALA A 152 12.96 -4.43 11.01
C ALA A 152 12.14 -5.36 10.10
N ALA A 153 12.74 -5.87 9.02
CA ALA A 153 12.10 -6.86 8.15
C ALA A 153 11.72 -8.13 8.92
N ASN A 154 12.62 -8.67 9.75
CA ASN A 154 12.33 -9.83 10.60
C ASN A 154 11.19 -9.56 11.59
N SER A 155 11.16 -8.38 12.22
CA SER A 155 10.10 -7.99 13.14
C SER A 155 8.75 -7.82 12.45
N ILE A 156 8.73 -7.22 11.25
CA ILE A 156 7.52 -7.08 10.41
C ILE A 156 6.99 -8.47 10.02
N ILE A 157 7.85 -9.39 9.58
CA ILE A 157 7.49 -10.76 9.23
C ILE A 157 6.84 -11.47 10.42
N LYS A 158 7.44 -11.36 11.61
CA LYS A 158 6.87 -11.93 12.85
C LYS A 158 5.54 -11.27 13.22
N ALA A 159 5.41 -9.95 13.04
CA ALA A 159 4.18 -9.23 13.36
C ALA A 159 3.03 -9.66 12.46
N ALA A 160 3.28 -9.75 11.16
CA ALA A 160 2.33 -10.26 10.18
C ALA A 160 1.91 -11.72 10.45
N ALA A 161 2.82 -12.55 10.99
CA ALA A 161 2.53 -13.91 11.42
C ALA A 161 1.81 -14.01 12.79
N GLY A 162 1.64 -12.89 13.51
CA GLY A 162 1.10 -12.88 14.88
C GLY A 162 2.06 -13.41 15.95
N GLU A 163 3.34 -13.59 15.61
CA GLU A 163 4.39 -14.12 16.49
C GLU A 163 5.23 -13.03 17.16
N TYR A 164 4.92 -11.76 16.88
CA TYR A 164 5.68 -10.64 17.39
C TYR A 164 5.49 -10.45 18.90
N LYS A 165 6.58 -10.61 19.64
CA LYS A 165 6.63 -10.37 21.08
C LYS A 165 7.00 -8.93 21.34
N ALA A 166 5.97 -8.12 21.58
CA ALA A 166 6.11 -6.77 22.11
C ALA A 166 6.89 -6.78 23.45
N PRO A 167 7.99 -6.02 23.60
CA PRO A 167 8.73 -5.95 24.86
C PRO A 167 7.99 -5.13 25.93
N ALA A 168 8.54 -5.09 27.14
CA ALA A 168 7.83 -4.70 28.35
C ALA A 168 7.29 -3.25 28.36
N ASP A 169 7.90 -2.35 27.60
CA ASP A 169 7.54 -0.94 27.47
C ASP A 169 6.40 -0.67 26.47
N TYR A 170 6.03 -1.68 25.67
CA TYR A 170 4.94 -1.60 24.67
C TYR A 170 3.60 -1.15 25.28
N ARG A 171 3.35 -1.46 26.55
CA ARG A 171 2.14 -1.03 27.27
C ARG A 171 2.17 0.43 27.73
N LYS A 172 3.34 1.05 27.90
CA LYS A 172 3.46 2.44 28.40
C LYS A 172 3.05 3.49 27.37
N LYS A 173 3.20 3.21 26.07
CA LYS A 173 2.80 4.12 24.97
C LYS A 173 1.32 4.05 24.59
N LYS A 174 0.51 3.20 25.24
CA LYS A 174 -0.93 3.05 24.96
C LYS A 174 -1.76 4.20 25.56
N GLY A 175 -1.31 5.45 25.39
CA GLY A 175 -1.97 6.65 25.86
C GLY A 175 -2.28 7.59 24.70
N GLY A 176 -3.44 7.39 24.06
CA GLY A 176 -4.02 8.34 23.11
C GLY A 176 -4.33 7.72 21.74
N GLY A 177 -5.61 7.56 21.44
CA GLY A 177 -6.07 7.51 20.04
C GLY A 177 -6.34 6.14 19.41
N GLY A 178 -6.70 5.11 20.18
CA GLY A 178 -7.26 3.89 19.59
C GLY A 178 -8.77 4.03 19.36
N PHE A 179 -9.21 4.08 18.10
CA PHE A 179 -10.63 4.00 17.76
C PHE A 179 -11.23 2.73 18.40
N PRO A 180 -12.31 2.81 19.20
CA PRO A 180 -12.83 1.64 19.88
C PRO A 180 -13.35 0.64 18.85
N ILE A 181 -12.64 -0.47 18.67
CA ILE A 181 -13.07 -1.61 17.85
C ILE A 181 -14.46 -2.10 18.27
N GLY A 182 -14.79 -1.94 19.56
CA GLY A 182 -16.14 -2.14 20.09
C GLY A 182 -17.20 -1.27 19.40
N LEU A 183 -16.88 -0.04 18.98
CA LEU A 183 -17.80 0.88 18.30
C LEU A 183 -18.00 0.53 16.82
N ILE A 184 -16.98 -0.01 16.13
CA ILE A 184 -17.13 -0.48 14.73
C ILE A 184 -17.94 -1.76 14.68
N VAL A 185 -17.64 -2.73 15.56
CA VAL A 185 -18.44 -3.95 15.69
C VAL A 185 -19.86 -3.61 16.15
N PHE A 186 -20.02 -2.66 17.07
CA PHE A 186 -21.33 -2.15 17.49
C PHE A 186 -22.08 -1.45 16.35
N ILE A 187 -21.42 -0.61 15.53
CA ILE A 187 -22.06 0.04 14.37
C ILE A 187 -22.46 -0.98 13.31
N ILE A 188 -21.64 -1.99 13.01
CA ILE A 188 -22.00 -3.07 12.07
C ILE A 188 -23.21 -3.86 12.59
N ILE A 189 -23.22 -4.19 13.89
CA ILE A 189 -24.34 -4.90 14.53
C ILE A 189 -25.60 -4.03 14.55
N VAL A 190 -25.49 -2.74 14.89
CA VAL A 190 -26.61 -1.79 14.92
C VAL A 190 -27.16 -1.55 13.51
N VAL A 191 -26.31 -1.41 12.49
CA VAL A 191 -26.75 -1.23 11.09
C VAL A 191 -27.43 -2.49 10.54
N VAL A 192 -26.99 -3.69 10.92
CA VAL A 192 -27.66 -4.95 10.53
C VAL A 192 -28.99 -5.13 11.27
N ILE A 193 -29.07 -4.77 12.56
CA ILE A 193 -30.30 -4.92 13.37
C ILE A 193 -31.34 -3.83 13.05
N PHE A 194 -30.92 -2.58 12.83
CA PHE A 194 -31.83 -1.45 12.55
C PHE A 194 -32.04 -1.21 11.05
N GLY A 195 -31.07 -1.52 10.19
CA GLY A 195 -31.22 -1.48 8.73
C GLY A 195 -32.17 -2.55 8.20
N GLY A 196 -32.39 -3.63 8.95
CA GLY A 196 -33.35 -4.69 8.63
C GLY A 196 -34.80 -4.43 9.07
N ARG A 197 -35.10 -3.36 9.83
CA ARG A 197 -36.43 -3.17 10.46
C ARG A 197 -37.28 -2.04 9.87
N ASN A 198 -36.79 -1.29 8.88
CA ASN A 198 -37.54 -0.21 8.22
C ASN A 198 -38.01 -0.55 6.79
N ARG A 199 -38.57 -1.75 6.59
CA ARG A 199 -39.34 -2.07 5.37
C ARG A 199 -40.63 -2.81 5.71
N GLY A 200 -41.47 -2.14 6.49
CA GLY A 200 -42.88 -2.48 6.60
C GLY A 200 -43.72 -1.66 5.61
N GLY A 201 -44.43 -2.34 4.71
CA GLY A 201 -45.67 -1.84 4.10
C GLY A 201 -45.58 -1.39 2.64
N GLY A 202 -46.11 -2.21 1.73
CA GLY A 202 -46.36 -1.78 0.36
C GLY A 202 -46.61 -2.90 -0.65
N GLY A 203 -47.46 -3.87 -0.32
CA GLY A 203 -48.00 -4.80 -1.32
C GLY A 203 -48.95 -4.06 -2.25
N GLY A 204 -48.46 -3.67 -3.42
CA GLY A 204 -49.24 -3.12 -4.55
C GLY A 204 -48.97 -3.98 -5.77
N MET A 205 -50.02 -4.51 -6.37
CA MET A 205 -50.00 -5.64 -7.30
C MET A 205 -49.26 -5.38 -8.62
N MET A 206 -48.65 -6.47 -9.08
CA MET A 206 -48.32 -6.83 -10.45
C MET A 206 -49.31 -6.27 -11.49
N SER A 207 -48.79 -5.62 -12.52
CA SER A 207 -49.52 -5.20 -13.72
C SER A 207 -49.94 -6.42 -14.57
N ARG A 208 -51.24 -6.50 -14.93
CA ARG A 208 -51.65 -7.13 -16.18
C ARG A 208 -51.42 -6.11 -17.30
N ARG A 209 -50.50 -6.46 -18.21
CA ARG A 209 -50.22 -5.82 -19.51
C ARG A 209 -49.50 -4.47 -19.46
N GLY A 210 -48.43 -4.38 -20.25
CA GLY A 210 -48.00 -3.11 -20.87
C GLY A 210 -46.60 -2.64 -20.49
N SER A 211 -45.63 -2.94 -21.36
CA SER A 211 -44.40 -2.20 -21.70
C SER A 211 -43.67 -1.36 -20.63
N GLY A 212 -42.41 -1.71 -20.36
CA GLY A 212 -41.47 -0.86 -19.64
C GLY A 212 -40.07 -1.46 -19.58
N TRP A 213 -39.30 -1.22 -20.63
CA TRP A 213 -37.85 -1.41 -20.83
C TRP A 213 -37.00 -1.47 -19.55
N LEU A 214 -36.81 -2.65 -18.92
CA LEU A 214 -35.60 -3.04 -18.13
C LEU A 214 -35.61 -4.53 -17.70
N GLY A 215 -36.62 -5.31 -18.12
CA GLY A 215 -36.93 -6.65 -17.60
C GLY A 215 -36.00 -7.85 -17.91
N PRO A 216 -35.00 -7.81 -18.81
CA PRO A 216 -34.11 -8.96 -18.99
C PRO A 216 -32.62 -8.58 -19.07
N PHE A 217 -31.92 -8.49 -17.94
CA PHE A 217 -30.45 -8.53 -17.94
C PHE A 217 -29.81 -9.34 -16.79
N ILE A 218 -30.57 -9.71 -15.74
CA ILE A 218 -29.96 -10.34 -14.55
C ILE A 218 -30.33 -11.82 -14.37
N LEU A 219 -31.38 -12.33 -15.05
CA LEU A 219 -31.88 -13.71 -14.82
C LEU A 219 -31.58 -14.70 -15.96
N GLY A 220 -30.73 -14.33 -16.93
CA GLY A 220 -30.51 -15.12 -18.16
C GLY A 220 -29.25 -16.00 -18.23
N ASN A 221 -28.28 -15.91 -17.31
CA ASN A 221 -26.96 -16.54 -17.51
C ASN A 221 -26.56 -17.62 -16.48
N MET A 222 -27.52 -18.17 -15.72
CA MET A 222 -27.21 -19.23 -14.73
C MET A 222 -27.71 -20.63 -15.09
N LEU A 223 -28.23 -20.89 -16.31
CA LEU A 223 -28.69 -22.23 -16.71
C LEU A 223 -28.50 -22.53 -18.21
N GLY A 224 -27.34 -23.11 -18.56
CA GLY A 224 -27.27 -24.25 -19.49
C GLY A 224 -27.34 -24.07 -21.02
N ARG A 225 -26.14 -24.18 -21.64
CA ARG A 225 -25.79 -25.15 -22.71
C ARG A 225 -25.92 -24.76 -24.21
N SER A 226 -24.74 -24.70 -24.85
CA SER A 226 -24.39 -25.17 -26.21
C SER A 226 -24.88 -24.41 -27.46
N SER A 227 -23.93 -23.82 -28.22
CA SER A 227 -23.54 -24.27 -29.57
C SER A 227 -22.66 -23.24 -30.31
N GLY A 228 -21.57 -23.73 -30.96
CA GLY A 228 -20.82 -23.16 -32.11
C GLY A 228 -20.18 -21.76 -31.95
N GLY A 229 -18.93 -21.47 -32.29
CA GLY A 229 -17.99 -22.06 -33.25
C GLY A 229 -17.26 -20.91 -33.98
N PHE A 230 -16.00 -21.14 -34.37
CA PHE A 230 -15.06 -20.26 -35.13
C PHE A 230 -14.42 -19.13 -34.29
N GLY A 231 -13.10 -19.08 -34.03
CA GLY A 231 -11.90 -19.44 -34.81
C GLY A 231 -11.16 -18.12 -35.12
N GLY A 232 -9.84 -17.94 -35.03
CA GLY A 232 -8.68 -18.73 -34.65
C GLY A 232 -7.42 -17.85 -34.79
N GLY A 233 -6.27 -18.39 -34.38
CA GLY A 233 -4.91 -17.88 -34.68
C GLY A 233 -4.34 -16.91 -33.63
N GLY A 234 -3.27 -17.17 -32.87
CA GLY A 234 -2.25 -18.21 -32.95
C GLY A 234 -0.98 -17.72 -33.63
N PHE A 235 -0.01 -17.23 -32.85
CA PHE A 235 1.45 -17.24 -33.08
C PHE A 235 2.09 -17.04 -31.70
N GLY A 236 3.01 -17.86 -31.16
CA GLY A 236 3.83 -18.91 -31.74
C GLY A 236 5.30 -18.47 -31.79
N GLY A 237 6.11 -18.99 -30.86
CA GLY A 237 7.58 -18.91 -30.84
C GLY A 237 8.10 -18.22 -29.57
N GLY A 238 8.92 -18.83 -28.72
CA GLY A 238 9.79 -19.99 -28.87
C GLY A 238 11.17 -19.59 -28.33
N GLY A 239 11.68 -20.31 -27.33
CA GLY A 239 13.01 -20.06 -26.78
C GLY A 239 13.13 -20.63 -25.37
N GLY A 240 13.54 -21.90 -25.27
CA GLY A 240 13.98 -22.47 -24.00
C GLY A 240 15.36 -21.94 -23.64
N TRP A 241 15.59 -21.72 -22.35
CA TRP A 241 16.92 -21.71 -21.75
C TRP A 241 16.91 -22.56 -20.48
N SER A 242 17.85 -23.50 -20.45
CA SER A 242 18.34 -24.21 -19.28
C SER A 242 19.32 -23.30 -18.55
N GLY A 243 19.22 -23.22 -17.22
CA GLY A 243 20.18 -22.53 -16.35
C GLY A 243 19.56 -22.13 -15.02
N GLY A 244 19.90 -22.83 -13.95
CA GLY A 244 19.38 -22.55 -12.61
C GLY A 244 19.79 -21.17 -12.09
N GLY A 245 18.88 -20.52 -11.35
CA GLY A 245 19.12 -19.29 -10.62
C GLY A 245 17.81 -18.71 -10.10
N GLY A 246 17.75 -18.35 -8.81
CA GLY A 246 16.54 -18.08 -8.03
C GLY A 246 15.50 -17.15 -8.67
N GLY A 247 14.22 -17.42 -8.39
CA GLY A 247 13.09 -16.62 -8.85
C GLY A 247 13.20 -15.17 -8.37
N GLY A 248 12.99 -14.23 -9.29
CA GLY A 248 12.93 -12.80 -8.99
C GLY A 248 11.53 -12.36 -8.55
N PHE A 249 11.44 -11.17 -7.97
CA PHE A 249 10.18 -10.58 -7.49
C PHE A 249 9.11 -10.51 -8.60
N GLY A 250 7.94 -11.08 -8.34
CA GLY A 250 6.81 -11.15 -9.29
C GLY A 250 6.09 -9.82 -9.55
N GLY A 251 6.36 -8.80 -8.72
CA GLY A 251 5.88 -7.43 -8.91
C GLY A 251 4.79 -7.00 -7.92
N PHE A 252 4.60 -5.68 -7.86
CA PHE A 252 3.57 -5.02 -7.06
C PHE A 252 2.22 -4.98 -7.80
N GLY A 253 1.11 -5.03 -7.06
CA GLY A 253 -0.25 -4.91 -7.62
C GLY A 253 -1.33 -4.39 -6.68
N GLY A 254 -1.01 -4.08 -5.42
CA GLY A 254 -1.87 -3.50 -4.39
C GLY A 254 -1.67 -1.99 -4.24
N GLY A 255 -1.38 -1.53 -3.03
CA GLY A 255 -1.13 -0.11 -2.73
C GLY A 255 -2.28 0.62 -2.04
N SER A 256 -3.31 -0.06 -1.55
CA SER A 256 -4.33 0.61 -0.72
C SER A 256 -3.84 0.77 0.73
N GLY A 257 -3.77 2.01 1.21
CA GLY A 257 -3.41 2.34 2.59
C GLY A 257 -4.03 3.67 3.00
N GLY A 258 -4.32 3.82 4.29
CA GLY A 258 -4.99 4.99 4.87
C GLY A 258 -4.06 6.00 5.54
N GLY A 259 -2.74 5.79 5.51
CA GLY A 259 -1.79 6.51 6.37
C GLY A 259 -1.39 5.72 7.62
N GLY A 260 -1.64 4.40 7.67
CA GLY A 260 -1.28 3.55 8.82
C GLY A 260 0.24 3.39 8.99
N GLY A 261 0.67 3.04 10.20
CA GLY A 261 2.07 2.78 10.57
C GLY A 261 2.68 3.87 11.47
N ALA A 262 4.00 4.06 11.44
CA ALA A 262 4.66 5.09 12.26
C ALA A 262 5.77 5.85 11.53
N SER A 263 6.10 7.04 12.02
CA SER A 263 7.25 7.86 11.61
C SER A 263 8.23 8.05 12.77
N GLY A 264 9.48 8.38 12.46
CA GLY A 264 10.48 8.77 13.44
C GLY A 264 11.69 9.46 12.84
N SER A 265 12.54 10.01 13.70
CA SER A 265 13.87 10.52 13.34
C SER A 265 14.96 9.87 14.19
N TRP A 266 16.19 9.81 13.68
CA TRP A 266 17.31 9.16 14.37
C TRP A 266 18.52 10.07 14.59
#